data_AF-A0A537MR60-F1
#
_entry.id   AF-A0A537MR60-F1
#
_cell.length_a   1.000
_cell.length_b   1.000
_cell.length_c   1.000
_cell.angle_alpha   90.00
_cell.angle_beta   90.00
_cell.angle_gamma   90.00
#
_symmetry.space_group_name_H-M   'P 1'
#
loop_
_entity.id
_entity.type
_entity.pdbx_description
1 polymer ?
#
loop_
_entity_poly.entity_id
_entity_poly.type
_entity_poly.pdbx_seq_one_letter_code
_entity_poly.pdbx_strand_id
1 'polypeptide(L)'
;MIDQHIIEKAGDLFDSRCDDIFYFNKGRLYANYLLMRELGKDFEGIIREKGLTSAWNGTVETFRIASQLDPWVVWNGWPDALIIPNHLAAQGFYLLRARTQLREITAILLK
;
A
#
# COMPACT_ATOMS: atom_id res chain seq x y z
N MET A 1 12.64 -5.36 0.90
CA MET A 1 12.94 -4.59 -0.34
C MET A 1 12.66 -3.11 -0.14
N ILE A 2 11.43 -2.67 0.11
CA ILE A 2 11.14 -1.23 0.35
C ILE A 2 11.85 -0.72 1.60
N ASP A 3 11.70 -1.40 2.75
CA ASP A 3 12.35 -0.96 4.01
C ASP A 3 13.88 -0.90 3.89
N GLN A 4 14.48 -1.85 3.17
CA GLN A 4 15.92 -1.90 2.94
C GLN A 4 16.38 -0.74 2.03
N HIS A 5 15.64 -0.44 0.97
CA HIS A 5 15.97 0.67 0.07
C HIS A 5 15.75 2.05 0.70
N ILE A 6 14.76 2.18 1.58
CA ILE A 6 14.58 3.40 2.40
C ILE A 6 15.78 3.61 3.32
N ILE A 7 16.28 2.55 3.97
CA ILE A 7 17.39 2.67 4.94
C ILE A 7 18.74 2.84 4.24
N GLU A 8 18.99 2.15 3.12
CA GLU A 8 20.30 2.14 2.45
C GLU A 8 20.52 3.31 1.48
N LYS A 9 19.43 3.94 0.98
CA LYS A 9 19.47 4.97 -0.07
C LYS A 9 18.75 6.28 0.30
N ALA A 10 18.33 6.45 1.56
CA ALA A 10 17.72 7.69 2.02
C ALA A 10 18.63 8.90 1.74
N GLY A 11 18.07 9.96 1.15
CA GLY A 11 18.76 11.22 0.90
C GLY A 11 19.51 11.34 -0.42
N ASP A 12 19.49 10.31 -1.27
CA ASP A 12 20.01 10.40 -2.64
C ASP A 12 19.03 11.18 -3.53
N LEU A 13 19.41 12.40 -3.90
CA LEU A 13 18.59 13.31 -4.70
C LEU A 13 18.41 12.83 -6.15
N PHE A 14 19.23 11.88 -6.63
CA PHE A 14 19.19 11.41 -8.02
C PHE A 14 19.16 9.88 -8.10
N ASP A 15 18.43 9.22 -7.18
CA ASP A 15 18.23 7.78 -7.24
C ASP A 15 17.16 7.40 -8.27
N SER A 16 17.59 7.18 -9.51
CA SER A 16 16.76 6.65 -10.59
C SER A 16 16.03 5.34 -10.24
N ARG A 17 16.54 4.54 -9.29
CA ARG A 17 15.88 3.30 -8.86
C ARG A 17 14.69 3.54 -7.93
N CYS A 18 14.66 4.71 -7.27
CA CYS A 18 13.53 5.09 -6.42
C CYS A 18 12.24 5.15 -7.23
N ASP A 19 12.32 5.71 -8.45
CA ASP A 19 11.20 5.79 -9.37
C ASP A 19 10.72 4.40 -9.82
N ASP A 20 11.65 3.53 -10.23
CA ASP A 20 11.35 2.15 -10.61
C ASP A 20 10.64 1.38 -9.49
N ILE A 21 11.14 1.48 -8.25
CA ILE A 21 10.55 0.82 -7.09
C ILE A 21 9.16 1.38 -6.83
N PHE A 22 9.01 2.70 -6.86
CA PHE A 22 7.73 3.36 -6.59
C PHE A 22 6.66 2.91 -7.59
N TYR A 23 6.95 2.95 -8.89
CA TYR A 23 6.00 2.58 -9.94
C TYR A 23 5.75 1.07 -10.00
N PHE A 24 6.76 0.23 -9.77
CA PHE A 24 6.57 -1.21 -9.64
C PHE A 24 5.58 -1.54 -8.51
N ASN A 25 5.77 -0.93 -7.35
CA ASN A 25 4.88 -1.13 -6.22
C ASN A 25 3.49 -0.51 -6.46
N LYS A 26 3.41 0.65 -7.12
CA LYS A 26 2.14 1.28 -7.53
C LYS A 26 1.30 0.32 -8.37
N GLY A 27 1.92 -0.34 -9.37
CA GLY A 27 1.26 -1.36 -10.18
C GLY A 27 0.74 -2.54 -9.35
N ARG A 28 1.54 -3.04 -8.40
CA ARG A 28 1.12 -4.13 -7.51
C ARG A 28 -0.01 -3.72 -6.56
N LEU A 29 0.04 -2.51 -6.01
CA LEU A 29 -1.02 -1.94 -5.18
C LEU A 29 -2.32 -1.82 -5.98
N TYR A 30 -2.24 -1.35 -7.23
CA TYR A 30 -3.40 -1.27 -8.12
C TYR A 30 -3.99 -2.64 -8.44
N ALA A 31 -3.15 -3.63 -8.75
CA ALA A 31 -3.61 -5.01 -8.96
C ALA A 31 -4.31 -5.58 -7.71
N ASN A 32 -3.76 -5.38 -6.52
CA ASN A 32 -4.38 -5.83 -5.27
C ASN A 32 -5.69 -5.08 -4.97
N TYR A 33 -5.78 -3.79 -5.28
CA TYR A 33 -7.03 -3.04 -5.21
C TYR A 33 -8.11 -3.68 -6.09
N LEU A 34 -7.80 -3.96 -7.36
CA LEU A 34 -8.75 -4.60 -8.28
C LEU A 34 -9.16 -5.98 -7.77
N LEU A 35 -8.19 -6.81 -7.36
CA LEU A 35 -8.46 -8.14 -6.82
C LEU A 35 -9.39 -8.09 -5.60
N MET A 36 -9.08 -7.27 -4.58
CA MET A 36 -9.94 -7.16 -3.39
C MET A 36 -11.31 -6.57 -3.71
N ARG A 37 -11.39 -5.65 -4.66
CA ARG A 37 -12.67 -5.07 -5.09
C ARG A 37 -13.56 -6.12 -5.75
N GLU A 38 -13.03 -6.91 -6.68
CA GLU A 38 -13.81 -7.92 -7.40
C GLU A 38 -14.12 -9.13 -6.51
N LEU A 39 -13.16 -9.62 -5.73
CA LEU A 39 -13.41 -10.65 -4.70
C LEU A 39 -14.48 -10.19 -3.69
N GLY A 40 -14.51 -8.90 -3.37
CA GLY A 40 -15.53 -8.33 -2.50
C GLY A 40 -16.95 -8.46 -3.04
N LYS A 41 -17.12 -8.37 -4.37
CA LYS A 41 -18.41 -8.59 -5.03
C LYS A 41 -18.74 -10.06 -5.12
N ASP A 42 -17.79 -10.88 -5.57
CA ASP A 42 -18.00 -12.32 -5.76
C ASP A 42 -18.34 -13.03 -4.45
N PHE A 43 -17.78 -12.56 -3.33
CA PHE A 43 -17.98 -13.15 -1.99
C PHE A 43 -18.76 -12.24 -1.03
N GLU A 44 -19.58 -11.31 -1.54
CA GLU A 44 -20.34 -10.37 -0.70
C GLU A 44 -21.16 -11.08 0.38
N GLY A 45 -21.77 -12.23 0.05
CA GLY A 45 -22.54 -13.04 1.00
C GLY A 45 -21.72 -13.48 2.21
N ILE A 46 -20.53 -14.04 1.97
CA ILE A 46 -19.61 -14.51 3.03
C ILE A 46 -19.08 -13.32 3.84
N ILE A 47 -18.71 -12.23 3.17
CA ILE A 47 -18.21 -11.02 3.83
C ILE A 47 -19.26 -10.44 4.78
N ARG A 48 -20.52 -10.39 4.35
CA ARG A 48 -21.63 -9.92 5.19
C ARG A 48 -21.92 -10.87 6.34
N GLU A 49 -21.98 -12.17 6.07
CA GLU A 49 -22.23 -13.20 7.10
C GLU A 49 -21.16 -13.18 8.20
N LYS A 50 -19.89 -13.00 7.83
CA LYS A 50 -18.77 -12.90 8.77
C LYS A 50 -18.61 -11.51 9.41
N GLY A 51 -19.48 -10.54 9.10
CA GLY A 51 -19.40 -9.18 9.64
C GLY A 51 -18.19 -8.37 9.16
N LEU A 52 -17.61 -8.76 8.02
CA LEU A 52 -16.36 -8.22 7.49
C LEU A 52 -16.53 -6.97 6.61
N THR A 53 -17.76 -6.55 6.32
CA THR A 53 -18.04 -5.46 5.36
C THR A 53 -17.19 -4.21 5.60
N SER A 54 -17.09 -3.76 6.85
CA SER A 54 -16.31 -2.56 7.20
C SER A 54 -14.81 -2.78 7.00
N ALA A 55 -14.26 -3.89 7.52
CA ALA A 55 -12.84 -4.22 7.41
C ALA A 55 -12.42 -4.44 5.94
N TRP A 56 -13.26 -5.11 5.16
CA TRP A 56 -13.05 -5.35 3.74
C TRP A 56 -13.01 -4.04 2.96
N ASN A 57 -14.05 -3.21 3.09
CA ASN A 57 -14.12 -1.91 2.40
C ASN A 57 -12.97 -0.99 2.80
N GLY A 58 -12.60 -0.98 4.09
CA GLY A 58 -11.44 -0.24 4.57
C GLY A 58 -10.12 -0.74 3.98
N THR A 59 -9.99 -2.03 3.70
CA THR A 59 -8.79 -2.61 3.05
C THR A 59 -8.74 -2.26 1.57
N VAL A 60 -9.86 -2.39 0.86
CA VAL A 60 -10.01 -1.99 -0.55
C VAL A 60 -9.64 -0.50 -0.70
N GLU A 61 -10.11 0.34 0.21
CA GLU A 61 -9.84 1.78 0.21
C GLU A 61 -8.35 2.09 0.46
N THR A 62 -7.70 1.40 1.40
CA THR A 62 -6.25 1.53 1.61
C THR A 62 -5.47 1.23 0.34
N PHE A 63 -5.79 0.13 -0.35
CA PHE A 63 -5.14 -0.21 -1.62
C PHE A 63 -5.43 0.82 -2.72
N ARG A 64 -6.67 1.33 -2.80
CA ARG A 64 -7.05 2.38 -3.75
C ARG A 64 -6.21 3.62 -3.55
N ILE A 65 -6.18 4.19 -2.34
CA ILE A 65 -5.41 5.39 -2.01
C ILE A 65 -3.92 5.18 -2.33
N ALA A 66 -3.35 4.06 -1.88
CA ALA A 66 -1.94 3.76 -2.09
C ALA A 66 -1.57 3.64 -3.58
N SER A 67 -2.45 3.04 -4.39
CA SER A 67 -2.25 2.89 -5.84
C SER A 67 -2.40 4.19 -6.62
N GLN A 68 -3.05 5.19 -6.03
CA GLN A 68 -3.32 6.49 -6.66
C GLN A 68 -2.33 7.59 -6.26
N LEU A 69 -1.31 7.26 -5.45
CA LEU A 69 -0.22 8.19 -5.17
C LEU A 69 0.46 8.58 -6.49
N ASP A 70 0.49 9.88 -6.79
CA ASP A 70 0.92 10.41 -8.08
C ASP A 70 1.80 11.66 -7.93
N PRO A 71 3.04 11.51 -7.43
CA PRO A 71 3.96 12.62 -7.31
C PRO A 71 4.51 13.03 -8.69
N TRP A 72 4.71 14.33 -8.90
CA TRP A 72 5.35 14.82 -10.13
C TRP A 72 6.81 14.37 -10.27
N VAL A 73 7.50 14.21 -9.13
CA VAL A 73 8.85 13.66 -9.05
C VAL A 73 8.90 12.72 -7.85
N VAL A 74 9.39 11.49 -8.05
CA VAL A 74 9.56 10.53 -6.97
C VAL A 74 10.87 10.80 -6.24
N TRP A 75 10.76 10.99 -4.93
CA TRP A 75 11.88 11.26 -4.02
C TRP A 75 11.97 10.23 -2.90
N ASN A 76 13.19 9.79 -2.59
CA ASN A 76 13.54 9.01 -1.40
C ASN A 76 14.33 9.89 -0.42
N GLY A 77 13.72 10.97 0.08
CA GLY A 77 14.33 11.82 1.11
C GLY A 77 14.60 11.07 2.41
N TRP A 78 15.30 11.71 3.36
CA TRP A 78 15.43 11.17 4.70
C TRP A 78 14.04 11.05 5.38
N PRO A 79 13.79 10.04 6.22
CA PRO A 79 12.52 9.92 6.94
C PRO A 79 12.17 11.14 7.82
N ASP A 80 13.18 11.85 8.29
CA ASP A 80 13.10 13.08 9.10
C ASP A 80 13.45 14.35 8.29
N ALA A 81 13.44 14.27 6.95
CA ALA A 81 13.74 15.40 6.09
C ALA A 81 12.71 16.53 6.23
N LEU A 82 13.20 17.77 6.30
CA LEU A 82 12.34 18.97 6.34
C LEU A 82 11.84 19.39 4.95
N ILE A 83 12.66 19.23 3.91
CA ILE A 83 12.44 19.84 2.58
C ILE A 83 12.12 18.79 1.50
N ILE A 84 12.79 17.64 1.53
CA ILE A 84 12.64 16.60 0.49
C ILE A 84 11.70 15.52 1.01
N PRO A 85 10.53 15.30 0.39
CA PRO A 85 9.60 14.26 0.83
C PRO A 85 10.16 12.85 0.61
N ASN A 86 9.69 11.89 1.41
CA ASN A 86 9.96 10.47 1.20
C ASN A 86 8.70 9.74 0.72
N HIS A 87 8.59 9.57 -0.59
CA HIS A 87 7.44 8.92 -1.23
C HIS A 87 7.42 7.41 -0.98
N LEU A 88 8.59 6.78 -0.85
CA LEU A 88 8.69 5.36 -0.52
C LEU A 88 8.19 5.08 0.90
N ALA A 89 8.48 5.97 1.86
CA ALA A 89 7.96 5.89 3.22
C ALA A 89 6.44 6.06 3.25
N ALA A 90 5.90 7.02 2.48
CA ALA A 90 4.45 7.18 2.33
C ALA A 90 3.80 5.90 1.76
N GLN A 91 4.38 5.32 0.70
CA GLN A 91 3.89 4.06 0.13
C GLN A 91 4.01 2.88 1.12
N GLY A 92 5.12 2.82 1.87
CA GLY A 92 5.38 1.83 2.91
C GLY A 92 4.35 1.88 4.04
N PHE A 93 3.95 3.08 4.48
CA PHE A 93 2.88 3.26 5.47
C PHE A 93 1.58 2.58 5.02
N TYR A 94 1.13 2.83 3.79
CA TYR A 94 -0.09 2.21 3.29
C TYR A 94 0.04 0.70 3.11
N LEU A 95 1.21 0.20 2.69
CA LEU A 95 1.48 -1.24 2.62
C LEU A 95 1.41 -1.92 3.98
N LEU A 96 1.98 -1.29 5.01
CA LEU A 96 1.91 -1.79 6.38
C LEU A 96 0.46 -1.79 6.90
N ARG A 97 -0.29 -0.73 6.63
CA ARG A 97 -1.73 -0.65 6.95
C ARG A 97 -2.51 -1.77 6.26
N ALA A 98 -2.34 -1.93 4.95
CA ALA A 98 -3.03 -2.97 4.18
C ALA A 98 -2.68 -4.37 4.70
N ARG A 99 -1.40 -4.63 5.05
CA ARG A 99 -0.97 -5.90 5.63
C ARG A 99 -1.68 -6.18 6.96
N THR A 100 -1.80 -5.18 7.83
CA THR A 100 -2.51 -5.32 9.11
C THR A 100 -3.99 -5.62 8.88
N GLN A 101 -4.65 -4.88 7.98
CA GLN A 101 -6.07 -5.09 7.68
C GLN A 101 -6.33 -6.48 7.05
N LEU A 102 -5.46 -6.94 6.14
CA LEU A 102 -5.56 -8.28 5.56
C LEU A 102 -5.38 -9.38 6.61
N ARG A 103 -4.49 -9.19 7.59
CA ARG A 103 -4.34 -10.13 8.71
C ARG A 103 -5.60 -10.19 9.57
N GLU A 104 -6.23 -9.06 9.83
CA GLU A 104 -7.49 -9.01 10.57
C GLU A 104 -8.61 -9.75 9.83
N ILE A 105 -8.79 -9.49 8.53
CA ILE A 105 -9.74 -10.22 7.68
C ILE A 105 -9.47 -11.73 7.73
N THR A 106 -8.21 -12.13 7.53
CA THR A 106 -7.83 -13.54 7.50
C THR A 106 -8.08 -14.21 8.86
N ALA A 107 -7.78 -13.53 9.96
CA ALA A 107 -8.02 -14.06 11.31
C ALA A 107 -9.51 -14.32 11.58
N ILE A 108 -10.40 -13.45 11.08
CA ILE A 108 -11.86 -13.63 11.20
C ILE A 108 -12.35 -14.76 10.29
N LEU A 109 -11.81 -14.89 9.08
CA LEU A 109 -12.18 -15.95 8.13
C LEU A 109 -11.78 -17.35 8.62
N LEU A 110 -10.68 -17.48 9.35
CA LEU A 110 -10.20 -18.74 9.91
C LEU A 110 -10.95 -19.20 11.17
N LYS A 111 -11.85 -18.36 11.69
CA LYS A 111 -12.71 -18.67 12.84
C LYS A 111 -14.09 -19.12 12.40
#